data_AF-A0A0M0SY02-F1
#
_entry.id   AF-A0A0M0SY02-F1
#
_cell.length_a   1.000
_cell.length_b   1.000
_cell.length_c   1.000
_cell.angle_alpha   90.00
_cell.angle_beta   90.00
_cell.angle_gamma   90.00
#
_symmetry.space_group_name_H-M   'P 1'
#
loop_
_entity.id
_entity.type
_entity.pdbx_description
1 polymer ?
#
loop_
_entity_poly.entity_id
_entity_poly.type
_entity_poly.pdbx_seq_one_letter_code
_entity_poly.pdbx_strand_id
1 'polypeptide(L)'
;MNYIEHLEAHCGEITGHLEMEELQEQAIQLVQFQNAPFTNARMVTSLGLLRYPLQFENGAVVHQEVMLSFMQQEAESDMIELLHRLTLEALKTGHAYDLGEYLPMPNGLLSKYGFAALYVTTPFYFEESFQVYKGNSAFGEPGTVLPVWFVPIFASEVAYIEQYGVDEFNELLYETEMQLLNLKRHPLFGDEEAIEALNAKRQLFVLECEITDAFFEDDIQRSLVLDGPMNKAYEINLDSEARGNAVETQAFLFDFLNHQNRFPIYATFFAFKGEEKDNKAFFTQHQMSFVSHVLSKQKQTDGWLRRKRTSTRESHYFTVKIEDTKMLELILKHAYGVGMMNELFMFSYSDRLSIQREVETTFRKTRVLEDRFVYPEETTVVIVGDGTMLYLLSNEEQFAYDLRTDWAKRLRQQLPSDTVIRQLNGEWFADL
;
A
#
# COMPACT_ATOMS: atom_id res chain seq x y z
N MET A 1 10.42 -29.99 -15.54
CA MET A 1 10.65 -28.58 -15.23
C MET A 1 12.14 -28.33 -15.18
N ASN A 2 12.67 -27.46 -16.04
CA ASN A 2 14.01 -26.88 -15.88
C ASN A 2 13.95 -25.69 -14.90
N TYR A 3 15.10 -25.09 -14.58
CA TYR A 3 15.16 -24.00 -13.60
C TYR A 3 14.50 -22.70 -14.07
N ILE A 4 14.49 -22.41 -15.36
CA ILE A 4 13.77 -21.24 -15.91
C ILE A 4 12.27 -21.41 -15.70
N GLU A 5 11.74 -22.59 -16.05
CA GLU A 5 10.34 -22.94 -15.81
C GLU A 5 9.99 -22.90 -14.31
N HIS A 6 10.94 -23.23 -13.43
CA HIS A 6 10.78 -23.09 -11.98
C HIS A 6 10.63 -21.64 -11.54
N LEU A 7 11.49 -20.74 -12.04
CA LEU A 7 11.39 -19.32 -11.76
C LEU A 7 10.08 -18.75 -12.30
N GLU A 8 9.72 -19.05 -13.55
CA GLU A 8 8.51 -18.48 -14.17
C GLU A 8 7.21 -18.97 -13.53
N ALA A 9 7.19 -20.20 -13.02
CA ALA A 9 6.04 -20.74 -12.29
C ALA A 9 5.75 -20.00 -10.97
N HIS A 10 6.76 -19.39 -10.33
CA HIS A 10 6.61 -18.73 -9.03
C HIS A 10 6.74 -17.20 -9.11
N CYS A 11 7.49 -16.67 -10.08
CA CYS A 11 7.79 -15.25 -10.20
C CYS A 11 7.08 -14.57 -11.39
N GLY A 12 6.37 -15.33 -12.24
CA GLY A 12 5.82 -14.84 -13.50
C GLY A 12 6.87 -14.79 -14.63
N GLU A 13 6.50 -14.23 -15.78
CA GLU A 13 7.40 -14.17 -16.94
C GLU A 13 8.65 -13.32 -16.67
N ILE A 14 9.80 -13.74 -17.23
CA ILE A 14 11.02 -12.94 -17.20
C ILE A 14 10.80 -11.63 -17.97
N THR A 15 10.93 -10.50 -17.27
CA THR A 15 10.69 -9.16 -17.83
C THR A 15 11.94 -8.48 -18.37
N GLY A 16 13.12 -8.94 -17.96
CA GLY A 16 14.40 -8.38 -18.38
C GLY A 16 15.55 -9.33 -18.11
N HIS A 17 16.63 -9.16 -18.86
CA HIS A 17 17.92 -9.81 -18.62
C HIS A 17 19.05 -8.80 -18.81
N LEU A 18 20.12 -8.98 -18.06
CA LEU A 18 21.27 -8.09 -18.06
C LEU A 18 22.53 -8.92 -18.32
N GLU A 19 23.28 -8.50 -19.34
CA GLU A 19 24.56 -9.10 -19.69
C GLU A 19 25.69 -8.32 -19.04
N MET A 20 26.37 -8.94 -18.07
CA MET A 20 27.59 -8.42 -17.46
C MET A 20 28.77 -9.21 -18.05
N GLU A 21 29.76 -8.53 -18.61
CA GLU A 21 30.87 -9.15 -19.37
C GLU A 21 31.53 -10.31 -18.59
N GLU A 22 31.85 -10.10 -17.31
CA GLU A 22 32.50 -11.11 -16.45
C GLU A 22 31.62 -12.35 -16.19
N LEU A 23 30.30 -12.18 -16.11
CA LEU A 23 29.35 -13.29 -15.92
C LEU A 23 29.02 -13.98 -17.25
N GLN A 24 29.05 -13.26 -18.37
CA GLN A 24 28.74 -13.78 -19.69
C GLN A 24 29.79 -14.80 -20.16
N GLU A 25 31.07 -14.57 -19.83
CA GLU A 25 32.15 -15.56 -20.05
C GLU A 25 31.87 -16.91 -19.39
N GLN A 26 31.01 -16.91 -18.36
CA GLN A 26 30.64 -18.05 -17.52
C GLN A 26 29.22 -18.54 -17.81
N ALA A 27 28.58 -18.00 -18.85
CA ALA A 27 27.18 -18.27 -19.20
C ALA A 27 26.20 -18.05 -18.03
N ILE A 28 26.49 -17.06 -17.17
CA ILE A 28 25.61 -16.59 -16.10
C ILE A 28 24.97 -15.27 -16.54
N GLN A 29 23.66 -15.14 -16.29
CA GLN A 29 22.89 -13.93 -16.55
C GLN A 29 22.23 -13.44 -15.26
N LEU A 30 21.89 -12.15 -15.21
CA LEU A 30 20.99 -11.62 -14.20
C LEU A 30 19.64 -11.39 -14.85
N VAL A 31 18.58 -11.95 -14.28
CA VAL A 31 17.21 -11.85 -14.81
C VAL A 31 16.31 -11.10 -13.84
N GLN A 32 15.29 -10.43 -14.38
CA GLN A 32 14.39 -9.57 -13.63
C GLN A 32 12.93 -10.02 -13.75
N PHE A 33 12.21 -9.93 -12.64
CA PHE A 33 10.77 -10.18 -12.55
C PHE A 33 10.07 -8.95 -11.98
N GLN A 34 8.83 -8.73 -12.43
CA GLN A 34 7.93 -7.74 -11.87
C GLN A 34 6.80 -8.44 -11.12
N ASN A 35 6.28 -7.79 -10.10
CA ASN A 35 5.22 -8.31 -9.23
C ASN A 35 5.61 -9.62 -8.52
N ALA A 36 6.88 -9.75 -8.14
CA ALA A 36 7.42 -10.91 -7.43
C ALA A 36 8.29 -10.46 -6.23
N PRO A 37 8.08 -11.02 -5.01
CA PRO A 37 7.03 -11.98 -4.65
C PRO A 37 5.61 -11.38 -4.56
N PHE A 38 5.48 -10.05 -4.51
CA PHE A 38 4.20 -9.36 -4.40
C PHE A 38 3.99 -8.35 -5.51
N THR A 39 2.75 -7.91 -5.72
CA THR A 39 2.41 -6.80 -6.62
C THR A 39 3.27 -5.57 -6.31
N ASN A 40 3.76 -4.89 -7.35
CA ASN A 40 4.68 -3.74 -7.29
C ASN A 40 6.10 -4.04 -6.75
N ALA A 41 6.39 -5.27 -6.32
CA ALA A 41 7.76 -5.67 -6.03
C ALA A 41 8.51 -6.02 -7.33
N ARG A 42 9.82 -5.82 -7.30
CA ARG A 42 10.76 -6.28 -8.32
C ARG A 42 11.66 -7.32 -7.69
N MET A 43 11.99 -8.33 -8.47
CA MET A 43 12.97 -9.34 -8.09
C MET A 43 14.07 -9.38 -9.14
N VAL A 44 15.30 -9.51 -8.68
CA VAL A 44 16.47 -9.78 -9.51
C VAL A 44 17.15 -11.04 -8.99
N THR A 45 17.49 -11.96 -9.89
CA THR A 45 18.15 -13.23 -9.53
C THR A 45 19.20 -13.59 -10.55
N SER A 46 20.24 -14.30 -10.11
CA SER A 46 21.16 -14.96 -11.03
C SER A 46 20.46 -16.11 -11.75
N LEU A 47 20.93 -16.39 -12.96
CA LEU A 47 20.55 -17.53 -13.78
C LEU A 47 21.82 -18.13 -14.38
N GLY A 48 22.21 -19.28 -13.88
CA GLY A 48 23.38 -20.03 -14.35
C GLY A 48 24.40 -20.34 -13.26
N LEU A 49 24.35 -19.66 -12.10
CA LEU A 49 25.23 -19.96 -10.97
C LEU A 49 25.04 -21.39 -10.48
N LEU A 50 23.83 -21.94 -10.60
CA LEU A 50 23.52 -23.33 -10.27
C LEU A 50 24.42 -24.36 -10.97
N ARG A 51 25.07 -24.02 -12.08
CA ARG A 51 25.98 -24.93 -12.81
C ARG A 51 27.33 -25.10 -12.11
N TYR A 52 27.65 -24.21 -11.19
CA TYR A 52 28.91 -24.17 -10.46
C TYR A 52 28.70 -24.76 -9.06
N PRO A 53 29.42 -25.84 -8.68
CA PRO A 53 29.35 -26.36 -7.34
C PRO A 53 30.04 -25.40 -6.37
N LEU A 54 29.31 -24.97 -5.34
CA LEU A 54 29.81 -24.16 -4.24
C LEU A 54 30.05 -25.04 -3.01
N GLN A 55 30.87 -24.58 -2.08
CA GLN A 55 31.19 -25.30 -0.86
C GLN A 55 30.87 -24.46 0.38
N PHE A 56 30.16 -25.06 1.33
CA PHE A 56 30.05 -24.53 2.69
C PHE A 56 31.38 -24.70 3.44
N GLU A 57 31.58 -24.00 4.56
CA GLU A 57 32.79 -24.13 5.39
C GLU A 57 33.06 -25.57 5.85
N ASN A 58 32.00 -26.35 6.06
CA ASN A 58 32.10 -27.77 6.46
C ASN A 58 32.51 -28.70 5.29
N GLY A 59 32.74 -28.16 4.09
CA GLY A 59 33.13 -28.88 2.88
C GLY A 59 31.98 -29.55 2.12
N ALA A 60 30.74 -29.41 2.59
CA ALA A 60 29.58 -29.91 1.86
C ALA A 60 29.37 -29.09 0.58
N VAL A 61 29.11 -29.80 -0.52
CA VAL A 61 28.87 -29.20 -1.84
C VAL A 61 27.39 -28.87 -2.00
N VAL A 62 27.09 -27.68 -2.53
CA VAL A 62 25.75 -27.20 -2.81
C VAL A 62 25.72 -26.44 -4.14
N HIS A 63 24.54 -26.30 -4.73
CA HIS A 63 24.29 -25.43 -5.87
C HIS A 63 23.31 -24.35 -5.44
N GLN A 64 23.61 -23.09 -5.75
CA GLN A 64 22.80 -21.95 -5.33
C GLN A 64 22.51 -21.00 -6.49
N GLU A 65 21.42 -20.25 -6.36
CA GLU A 65 21.17 -19.04 -7.13
C GLU A 65 20.90 -17.91 -6.14
N VAL A 66 21.44 -16.74 -6.43
CA VAL A 66 21.38 -15.56 -5.57
C VAL A 66 20.23 -14.68 -6.01
N MET A 67 19.48 -14.12 -5.07
CA MET A 67 18.36 -13.23 -5.37
C MET A 67 18.21 -12.08 -4.39
N LEU A 68 17.59 -11.01 -4.90
CA LEU A 68 17.19 -9.82 -4.16
C LEU A 68 15.78 -9.41 -4.60
N SER A 69 15.01 -8.82 -3.69
CA SER A 69 13.67 -8.30 -3.98
C SER A 69 13.46 -6.94 -3.32
N PHE A 70 12.79 -6.01 -4.01
CA PHE A 70 12.63 -4.62 -3.57
C PHE A 70 11.46 -3.90 -4.25
N MET A 71 10.93 -2.83 -3.63
CA MET A 71 9.81 -2.04 -4.19
C MET A 71 10.24 -0.71 -4.86
N GLN A 72 11.36 -0.13 -4.43
CA GLN A 72 11.79 1.20 -4.88
C GLN A 72 12.45 1.16 -6.25
N GLN A 73 11.80 1.75 -7.26
CA GLN A 73 12.33 1.81 -8.63
C GLN A 73 13.68 2.54 -8.68
N GLU A 74 13.85 3.59 -7.87
CA GLU A 74 15.07 4.36 -7.78
C GLU A 74 16.26 3.62 -7.13
N ALA A 75 16.07 2.38 -6.67
CA ALA A 75 17.13 1.52 -6.17
C ALA A 75 17.58 0.45 -7.18
N GLU A 76 16.89 0.32 -8.32
CA GLU A 76 17.08 -0.81 -9.25
C GLU A 76 18.54 -0.99 -9.68
N SER A 77 19.22 0.10 -10.04
CA SER A 77 20.64 0.05 -10.40
C SER A 77 21.55 -0.44 -9.27
N ASP A 78 21.30 -0.03 -8.03
CA ASP A 78 22.09 -0.45 -6.88
C ASP A 78 21.84 -1.93 -6.56
N MET A 79 20.60 -2.39 -6.71
CA MET A 79 20.21 -3.79 -6.46
C MET A 79 20.80 -4.74 -7.52
N ILE A 80 20.81 -4.33 -8.79
CA ILE A 80 21.46 -5.09 -9.87
C ILE A 80 22.97 -5.20 -9.61
N GLU A 81 23.63 -4.09 -9.31
CA GLU A 81 25.07 -4.07 -9.04
C GLU A 81 25.41 -4.90 -7.79
N LEU A 82 24.54 -4.88 -6.77
CA LEU A 82 24.70 -5.74 -5.60
C LEU A 82 24.59 -7.22 -5.97
N LEU A 83 23.57 -7.61 -6.73
CA LEU A 83 23.39 -8.99 -7.18
C LEU A 83 24.59 -9.47 -8.01
N HIS A 84 25.08 -8.61 -8.90
CA HIS A 84 26.26 -8.86 -9.72
C HIS A 84 27.48 -9.18 -8.84
N ARG A 85 27.76 -8.35 -7.82
CA ARG A 85 28.89 -8.56 -6.90
C ARG A 85 28.76 -9.86 -6.12
N LEU A 86 27.58 -10.16 -5.58
CA LEU A 86 27.32 -11.40 -4.84
C LEU A 86 27.50 -12.64 -5.73
N THR A 87 26.99 -12.59 -6.95
CA THR A 87 27.12 -13.70 -7.91
C THR A 87 28.58 -13.94 -8.28
N LEU A 88 29.31 -12.86 -8.54
CA LEU A 88 30.71 -12.89 -8.92
C LEU A 88 31.61 -13.37 -7.78
N GLU A 89 31.33 -12.98 -6.54
CA GLU A 89 32.08 -13.41 -5.35
C GLU A 89 31.93 -14.91 -5.13
N ALA A 90 30.70 -15.44 -5.16
CA ALA A 90 30.44 -16.87 -5.05
C ALA A 90 31.17 -17.66 -6.15
N LEU A 91 31.13 -17.17 -7.38
CA LEU A 91 31.82 -17.79 -8.50
C LEU A 91 33.35 -17.78 -8.33
N LYS A 92 33.94 -16.64 -7.94
CA LYS A 92 35.40 -16.48 -7.80
C LYS A 92 35.96 -17.30 -6.66
N THR A 93 35.23 -17.35 -5.55
CA THR A 93 35.70 -18.00 -4.32
C THR A 93 35.30 -19.47 -4.25
N GLY A 94 34.24 -19.88 -4.95
CA GLY A 94 33.63 -21.20 -4.83
C GLY A 94 32.94 -21.43 -3.47
N HIS A 95 32.76 -20.38 -2.67
CA HIS A 95 32.09 -20.48 -1.37
C HIS A 95 30.58 -20.33 -1.52
N ALA A 96 29.85 -21.17 -0.81
CA ALA A 96 28.40 -21.08 -0.69
C ALA A 96 28.02 -20.05 0.38
N TYR A 97 26.83 -19.49 0.25
CA TYR A 97 26.25 -18.62 1.26
C TYR A 97 25.46 -19.44 2.29
N ASP A 98 25.78 -19.26 3.57
CA ASP A 98 25.15 -19.95 4.69
C ASP A 98 23.88 -19.22 5.14
N LEU A 99 22.77 -19.96 5.25
CA LEU A 99 21.54 -19.38 5.79
C LEU A 99 21.76 -18.95 7.23
N GLY A 100 21.38 -17.71 7.56
CA GLY A 100 21.59 -17.12 8.87
C GLY A 100 22.87 -16.31 9.03
N GLU A 101 23.76 -16.31 8.03
CA GLU A 101 24.91 -15.41 8.03
C GLU A 101 24.51 -13.99 7.62
N TYR A 102 25.38 -13.02 7.89
CA TYR A 102 25.27 -11.70 7.31
C TYR A 102 26.63 -11.18 6.81
N LEU A 103 26.60 -10.48 5.69
CA LEU A 103 27.76 -9.90 5.04
C LEU A 103 27.76 -8.37 5.21
N PRO A 104 28.92 -7.71 5.40
CA PRO A 104 28.97 -6.26 5.43
C PRO A 104 28.41 -5.61 4.17
N MET A 105 27.64 -4.53 4.30
CA MET A 105 27.10 -3.81 3.15
C MET A 105 28.23 -3.23 2.29
N PRO A 106 28.28 -3.49 0.97
CA PRO A 106 29.31 -2.93 0.11
C PRO A 106 29.24 -1.40 0.05
N ASN A 107 30.41 -0.75 0.18
CA ASN A 107 30.52 0.71 0.15
C ASN A 107 29.87 1.31 -1.11
N GLY A 108 29.10 2.39 -0.93
CA GLY A 108 28.48 3.18 -1.98
C GLY A 108 27.11 2.68 -2.44
N LEU A 109 26.80 1.40 -2.30
CA LEU A 109 25.48 0.85 -2.64
C LEU A 109 24.48 1.09 -1.53
N LEU A 110 23.24 1.46 -1.88
CA LEU A 110 22.13 1.64 -0.94
C LEU A 110 22.41 2.63 0.20
N SER A 111 23.44 3.48 0.06
CA SER A 111 23.94 4.38 1.12
C SER A 111 22.88 5.35 1.65
N LYS A 112 21.93 5.74 0.80
CA LYS A 112 20.79 6.60 1.17
C LYS A 112 19.79 5.94 2.13
N TYR A 113 19.82 4.61 2.27
CA TYR A 113 18.88 3.84 3.08
C TYR A 113 19.42 3.45 4.46
N GLY A 114 20.73 3.60 4.70
CA GLY A 114 21.31 3.38 6.03
C GLY A 114 21.48 1.92 6.46
N PHE A 115 21.42 0.96 5.52
CA PHE A 115 21.68 -0.44 5.82
C PHE A 115 23.15 -0.69 6.17
N ALA A 116 23.39 -1.60 7.12
CA ALA A 116 24.71 -1.93 7.62
C ALA A 116 25.25 -3.27 7.08
N ALA A 117 24.35 -4.22 6.82
CA ALA A 117 24.72 -5.56 6.38
C ALA A 117 23.65 -6.16 5.43
N LEU A 118 23.97 -7.33 4.87
CA LEU A 118 23.11 -8.16 4.05
C LEU A 118 22.94 -9.50 4.75
N TYR A 119 21.72 -9.78 5.21
CA TYR A 119 21.37 -11.04 5.83
C TYR A 119 21.02 -12.09 4.77
N VAL A 120 21.49 -13.32 4.96
CA VAL A 120 21.29 -14.43 4.04
C VAL A 120 20.18 -15.34 4.58
N THR A 121 19.12 -15.52 3.81
CA THR A 121 17.96 -16.32 4.24
C THR A 121 17.29 -17.03 3.06
N THR A 122 16.32 -17.90 3.35
CA THR A 122 15.49 -18.49 2.32
C THR A 122 14.54 -17.44 1.75
N PRO A 123 14.09 -17.55 0.49
CA PRO A 123 13.08 -16.66 -0.07
C PRO A 123 11.69 -16.99 0.51
N PHE A 124 11.51 -16.78 1.81
CA PHE A 124 10.36 -17.25 2.58
C PHE A 124 9.03 -16.55 2.26
N TYR A 125 9.06 -15.45 1.51
CA TYR A 125 7.85 -14.85 0.95
C TYR A 125 7.26 -15.65 -0.22
N PHE A 126 8.01 -16.59 -0.79
CA PHE A 126 7.51 -17.54 -1.76
C PHE A 126 7.09 -18.85 -1.09
N GLU A 127 6.21 -19.58 -1.77
CA GLU A 127 5.81 -20.93 -1.35
C GLU A 127 7.02 -21.86 -1.14
N GLU A 128 6.90 -22.84 -0.24
CA GLU A 128 7.98 -23.78 0.08
C GLU A 128 8.55 -24.48 -1.17
N SER A 129 7.72 -24.70 -2.20
CA SER A 129 8.14 -25.27 -3.47
C SER A 129 9.20 -24.44 -4.18
N PHE A 130 9.19 -23.11 -4.01
CA PHE A 130 10.19 -22.21 -4.58
C PHE A 130 11.54 -22.35 -3.90
N GLN A 131 11.55 -22.51 -2.57
CA GLN A 131 12.73 -22.41 -1.71
C GLN A 131 13.76 -23.53 -1.96
N VAL A 132 13.34 -24.65 -2.56
CA VAL A 132 14.23 -25.75 -2.94
C VAL A 132 13.85 -26.27 -4.32
N TYR A 133 14.73 -26.09 -5.30
CA TYR A 133 14.53 -26.64 -6.63
C TYR A 133 15.15 -28.04 -6.74
N LYS A 134 14.37 -29.01 -7.22
CA LYS A 134 14.84 -30.36 -7.56
C LYS A 134 15.15 -30.41 -9.05
N GLY A 135 16.43 -30.33 -9.38
CA GLY A 135 16.88 -30.24 -10.77
C GLY A 135 16.69 -31.51 -11.56
N ASN A 136 16.64 -31.33 -12.87
CA ASN A 136 16.35 -32.39 -13.81
C ASN A 136 17.58 -32.70 -14.67
N SER A 137 18.11 -33.90 -14.51
CA SER A 137 19.30 -34.36 -15.24
C SER A 137 19.15 -34.34 -16.76
N ALA A 138 17.92 -34.37 -17.29
CA ALA A 138 17.67 -34.24 -18.73
C ALA A 138 18.08 -32.86 -19.29
N PHE A 139 18.16 -31.84 -18.43
CA PHE A 139 18.61 -30.48 -18.76
C PHE A 139 20.05 -30.20 -18.28
N GLY A 140 20.74 -31.22 -17.74
CA GLY A 140 22.09 -31.06 -17.19
C GLY A 140 22.15 -30.28 -15.87
N GLU A 141 21.03 -30.20 -15.15
CA GLU A 141 20.93 -29.48 -13.88
C GLU A 141 21.32 -30.36 -12.69
N PRO A 142 21.86 -29.77 -11.61
CA PRO A 142 22.21 -30.49 -10.39
C PRO A 142 20.96 -31.00 -9.68
N GLY A 143 21.10 -32.07 -8.88
CA GLY A 143 19.95 -32.73 -8.24
C GLY A 143 19.20 -31.86 -7.23
N THR A 144 19.83 -30.83 -6.66
CA THR A 144 19.16 -29.84 -5.79
C THR A 144 19.86 -28.50 -5.94
N VAL A 145 19.07 -27.43 -6.09
CA VAL A 145 19.51 -26.04 -6.10
C VAL A 145 18.78 -25.29 -4.99
N LEU A 146 19.50 -24.44 -4.27
CA LEU A 146 18.94 -23.57 -3.24
C LEU A 146 18.92 -22.12 -3.74
N PRO A 147 17.73 -21.59 -4.03
CA PRO A 147 17.46 -20.16 -4.00
C PRO A 147 17.88 -19.52 -2.67
N VAL A 148 18.80 -18.55 -2.72
CA VAL A 148 19.29 -17.82 -1.54
C VAL A 148 18.96 -16.34 -1.66
N TRP A 149 18.19 -15.85 -0.70
CA TRP A 149 17.71 -14.47 -0.67
C TRP A 149 18.54 -13.60 0.25
N PHE A 150 18.91 -12.42 -0.25
CA PHE A 150 19.68 -11.43 0.48
C PHE A 150 18.75 -10.29 0.92
N VAL A 151 18.81 -9.97 2.21
CA VAL A 151 17.98 -8.93 2.83
C VAL A 151 18.87 -7.85 3.41
N PRO A 152 18.81 -6.61 2.92
CA PRO A 152 19.48 -5.48 3.58
C PRO A 152 18.95 -5.28 5.01
N ILE A 153 19.88 -5.29 5.98
CA ILE A 153 19.58 -5.13 7.41
C ILE A 153 20.34 -3.97 8.04
N PHE A 154 19.74 -3.37 9.06
CA PHE A 154 20.28 -2.24 9.82
C PHE A 154 21.25 -2.70 10.92
N ALA A 155 22.05 -1.76 11.44
CA ALA A 155 22.99 -2.05 12.52
C ALA A 155 22.30 -2.57 13.79
N SER A 156 21.09 -2.11 14.09
CA SER A 156 20.30 -2.58 15.22
C SER A 156 19.78 -4.01 15.05
N GLU A 157 19.53 -4.44 13.80
CA GLU A 157 19.16 -5.83 13.48
C GLU A 157 20.36 -6.76 13.60
N VAL A 158 21.55 -6.30 13.18
CA VAL A 158 22.81 -7.01 13.45
C VAL A 158 22.99 -7.18 14.97
N ALA A 159 22.82 -6.11 15.74
CA ALA A 159 22.93 -6.17 17.20
C ALA A 159 21.90 -7.12 17.83
N TYR A 160 20.68 -7.19 17.28
CA TYR A 160 19.66 -8.14 17.72
C TYR A 160 20.10 -9.59 17.47
N ILE A 161 20.61 -9.90 16.26
CA ILE A 161 21.12 -11.23 15.92
C ILE A 161 22.27 -11.62 16.87
N GLU A 162 23.18 -10.69 17.17
CA GLU A 162 24.29 -10.93 18.10
C GLU A 162 23.82 -11.19 19.54
N GLN A 163 22.72 -10.53 19.96
CA GLN A 163 22.19 -10.63 21.31
C GLN A 163 21.30 -11.87 21.53
N TYR A 164 20.41 -12.16 20.59
CA TYR A 164 19.36 -13.16 20.75
C TYR A 164 19.54 -14.40 19.85
N GLY A 165 20.40 -14.31 18.85
CA GLY A 165 20.71 -15.41 17.94
C GLY A 165 19.90 -15.38 16.63
N VAL A 166 20.37 -16.21 15.69
CA VAL A 166 19.82 -16.33 14.33
C VAL A 166 18.40 -16.89 14.33
N ASP A 167 18.12 -17.90 15.16
CA ASP A 167 16.81 -18.55 15.20
C ASP A 167 15.70 -17.56 15.60
N GLU A 168 15.93 -16.77 16.66
CA GLU A 168 15.00 -15.73 17.11
C GLU A 168 14.80 -14.64 16.05
N PHE A 169 15.86 -14.26 15.33
CA PHE A 169 15.74 -13.29 14.24
C PHE A 169 14.95 -13.86 13.06
N ASN A 170 15.12 -15.14 12.72
CA ASN A 170 14.36 -15.78 11.64
C ASN A 170 12.86 -15.84 11.94
N GLU A 171 12.46 -16.19 13.17
CA GLU A 171 11.05 -16.16 13.59
C GLU A 171 10.44 -14.77 13.34
N LEU A 172 11.18 -13.71 13.66
CA LEU A 172 10.74 -12.33 13.43
C LEU A 172 10.67 -11.98 11.95
N LEU A 173 11.61 -12.46 11.14
CA LEU A 173 11.57 -12.22 9.69
C LEU A 173 10.29 -12.78 9.05
N TYR A 174 9.78 -13.93 9.50
CA TYR A 174 8.52 -14.49 8.99
C TYR A 174 7.30 -13.60 9.27
N GLU A 175 7.38 -12.73 10.29
CA GLU A 175 6.30 -11.81 10.65
C GLU A 175 6.33 -10.49 9.84
N THR A 176 7.42 -10.20 9.11
CA THR A 176 7.63 -8.90 8.44
C THR A 176 6.85 -8.66 7.14
N GLU A 177 6.09 -9.63 6.65
CA GLU A 177 5.22 -9.56 5.46
C GLU A 177 5.85 -9.05 4.14
N MET A 178 5.90 -7.72 3.92
CA MET A 178 6.52 -7.10 2.74
C MET A 178 7.55 -6.05 3.16
N GLN A 179 7.70 -5.81 4.46
CA GLN A 179 8.50 -4.72 5.00
C GLN A 179 9.95 -4.82 4.52
N LEU A 180 10.50 -6.02 4.43
CA LEU A 180 11.87 -6.28 3.95
C LEU A 180 12.11 -5.89 2.49
N LEU A 181 11.04 -5.80 1.67
CA LEU A 181 11.12 -5.34 0.28
C LEU A 181 11.12 -3.82 0.18
N ASN A 182 10.65 -3.14 1.22
CA ASN A 182 10.63 -1.70 1.30
C ASN A 182 11.98 -1.19 1.81
N LEU A 183 12.85 -0.74 0.91
CA LEU A 183 14.16 -0.17 1.25
C LEU A 183 14.06 1.13 2.07
N LYS A 184 12.88 1.76 2.12
CA LYS A 184 12.60 2.94 2.97
C LYS A 184 12.02 2.54 4.34
N ARG A 185 11.97 1.24 4.67
CA ARG A 185 11.50 0.77 5.98
C ARG A 185 12.36 1.34 7.10
N HIS A 186 11.77 1.44 8.28
CA HIS A 186 12.53 1.62 9.51
C HIS A 186 13.17 0.28 9.95
N PRO A 187 14.23 0.33 10.77
CA PRO A 187 14.77 -0.86 11.42
C PRO A 187 13.70 -1.63 12.21
N LEU A 188 13.81 -2.95 12.27
CA LEU A 188 12.94 -3.80 13.08
C LEU A 188 13.18 -3.60 14.59
N PHE A 189 14.39 -3.17 14.96
CA PHE A 189 14.79 -2.90 16.35
C PHE A 189 15.53 -1.57 16.44
N GLY A 190 15.55 -0.93 17.62
CA GLY A 190 16.32 0.28 17.89
C GLY A 190 16.19 0.73 19.34
N ASP A 191 17.03 1.69 19.76
CA ASP A 191 17.02 2.26 21.12
C ASP A 191 15.62 2.80 21.50
N GLU A 192 15.31 2.94 22.79
CA GLU A 192 13.99 3.34 23.31
C GLU A 192 13.36 4.56 22.59
N GLU A 193 14.14 5.48 22.02
CA GLU A 193 13.65 6.59 21.16
C GLU A 193 13.11 6.15 19.79
N ALA A 194 13.64 5.08 19.19
CA ALA A 194 13.12 4.49 17.94
C ALA A 194 11.87 3.64 18.21
N ILE A 195 11.78 3.00 19.38
CA ILE A 195 10.56 2.34 19.86
C ILE A 195 9.52 3.39 20.29
N GLU A 196 9.92 4.51 20.91
CA GLU A 196 9.07 5.68 21.13
C GLU A 196 8.65 6.34 19.82
N ALA A 197 9.49 6.34 18.77
CA ALA A 197 9.10 6.78 17.43
C ALA A 197 8.14 5.79 16.76
N LEU A 198 8.25 4.48 17.05
CA LEU A 198 7.27 3.46 16.70
C LEU A 198 5.95 3.67 17.46
N ASN A 199 6.01 4.13 18.71
CA ASN A 199 4.86 4.52 19.54
C ASN A 199 4.32 5.93 19.20
N ALA A 200 5.11 6.76 18.53
CA ALA A 200 4.73 8.05 17.95
C ALA A 200 4.08 7.89 16.56
N LYS A 201 3.97 6.64 16.07
CA LYS A 201 3.17 6.33 14.87
C LYS A 201 1.73 6.73 15.10
N ARG A 202 1.07 7.18 14.03
CA ARG A 202 -0.36 7.48 14.06
C ARG A 202 -1.11 6.19 14.37
N GLN A 203 -1.85 6.20 15.47
CA GLN A 203 -2.61 5.04 15.92
C GLN A 203 -4.00 5.10 15.29
N LEU A 204 -4.42 4.02 14.66
CA LEU A 204 -5.75 3.89 14.08
C LEU A 204 -6.63 2.97 14.90
N PHE A 205 -7.86 3.41 15.10
CA PHE A 205 -8.98 2.56 15.50
C PHE A 205 -9.83 2.33 14.26
N VAL A 206 -9.96 1.07 13.88
CA VAL A 206 -10.70 0.66 12.69
C VAL A 206 -11.94 -0.11 13.11
N LEU A 207 -13.08 0.23 12.55
CA LEU A 207 -14.34 -0.49 12.73
C LEU A 207 -14.89 -0.87 11.37
N GLU A 208 -15.10 -2.15 11.13
CA GLU A 208 -15.84 -2.63 9.97
C GLU A 208 -17.32 -2.31 10.15
N CYS A 209 -17.90 -1.67 9.14
CA CYS A 209 -19.27 -1.23 9.14
C CYS A 209 -20.14 -2.20 8.33
N GLU A 210 -21.33 -2.49 8.84
CA GLU A 210 -22.36 -3.19 8.08
C GLU A 210 -22.97 -2.21 7.05
N ILE A 211 -22.88 -2.55 5.76
CA ILE A 211 -23.39 -1.69 4.69
C ILE A 211 -24.90 -1.88 4.61
N THR A 212 -25.63 -0.90 5.15
CA THR A 212 -27.10 -0.84 5.13
C THR A 212 -27.55 0.56 4.71
N ASP A 213 -28.82 0.72 4.35
CA ASP A 213 -29.38 2.07 4.10
C ASP A 213 -29.17 3.00 5.31
N ALA A 214 -29.31 2.45 6.53
CA ALA A 214 -29.09 3.19 7.77
C ALA A 214 -27.63 3.65 7.94
N PHE A 215 -26.63 2.87 7.50
CA PHE A 215 -25.23 3.29 7.52
C PHE A 215 -25.01 4.58 6.72
N PHE A 216 -25.63 4.68 5.55
CA PHE A 216 -25.52 5.88 4.71
C PHE A 216 -26.33 7.06 5.26
N GLU A 217 -27.49 6.81 5.86
CA GLU A 217 -28.39 7.84 6.39
C GLU A 217 -27.95 8.37 7.77
N ASP A 218 -27.61 7.49 8.69
CA ASP A 218 -27.42 7.79 10.12
C ASP A 218 -25.95 8.01 10.50
N ASP A 219 -25.02 7.23 9.93
CA ASP A 219 -23.60 7.27 10.30
C ASP A 219 -22.83 8.25 9.42
N ILE A 220 -22.95 8.12 8.10
CA ILE A 220 -22.29 9.02 7.14
C ILE A 220 -22.98 10.42 7.10
N GLN A 221 -24.23 10.54 7.56
CA GLN A 221 -25.09 11.75 7.61
C GLN A 221 -24.90 12.73 6.46
N ARG A 222 -25.63 12.56 5.35
CA ARG A 222 -25.45 13.41 4.16
C ARG A 222 -26.73 14.03 3.63
N SER A 223 -26.55 15.21 3.05
CA SER A 223 -27.53 15.87 2.17
C SER A 223 -27.91 15.03 0.93
N LEU A 224 -27.23 13.92 0.63
CA LEU A 224 -27.39 13.10 -0.56
C LEU A 224 -27.50 11.61 -0.19
N VAL A 225 -28.42 10.90 -0.84
CA VAL A 225 -28.53 9.44 -0.72
C VAL A 225 -27.37 8.81 -1.47
N LEU A 226 -26.65 7.92 -0.80
CA LEU A 226 -25.56 7.15 -1.36
C LEU A 226 -26.04 5.73 -1.63
N ASP A 227 -25.71 5.20 -2.80
CA ASP A 227 -26.15 3.87 -3.22
C ASP A 227 -25.02 3.21 -4.01
N GLY A 228 -24.80 1.92 -3.82
CA GLY A 228 -23.79 1.21 -4.58
C GLY A 228 -23.51 -0.19 -4.06
N PRO A 229 -23.02 -1.08 -4.93
CA PRO A 229 -22.74 -2.47 -4.61
C PRO A 229 -21.43 -2.59 -3.84
N MET A 230 -21.28 -1.88 -2.72
CA MET A 230 -20.08 -1.92 -1.90
C MET A 230 -20.07 -3.20 -1.05
N ASN A 231 -18.93 -3.88 -1.04
CA ASN A 231 -18.70 -5.15 -0.35
C ASN A 231 -18.20 -4.89 1.07
N LYS A 232 -17.39 -3.84 1.25
CA LYS A 232 -16.76 -3.51 2.53
C LYS A 232 -16.74 -2.01 2.81
N ALA A 233 -16.93 -1.69 4.08
CA ALA A 233 -16.88 -0.34 4.61
C ALA A 233 -16.14 -0.37 5.95
N TYR A 234 -15.25 0.59 6.17
CA TYR A 234 -14.51 0.74 7.40
C TYR A 234 -14.59 2.18 7.88
N GLU A 235 -14.90 2.38 9.15
CA GLU A 235 -14.69 3.63 9.86
C GLU A 235 -13.26 3.63 10.43
N ILE A 236 -12.50 4.68 10.13
CA ILE A 236 -11.11 4.84 10.54
C ILE A 236 -11.01 6.13 11.37
N ASN A 237 -10.61 5.95 12.62
CA ASN A 237 -10.39 7.03 13.58
C ASN A 237 -8.91 7.06 14.00
N LEU A 238 -8.35 8.26 14.16
CA LEU A 238 -7.00 8.42 14.71
C LEU A 238 -7.07 8.58 16.24
N ASP A 239 -6.20 7.89 16.98
CA ASP A 239 -5.93 8.25 18.38
C ASP A 239 -5.12 9.54 18.40
N SER A 240 -5.78 10.60 18.82
CA SER A 240 -5.08 11.75 19.37
C SER A 240 -5.64 11.93 20.77
N GLU A 241 -4.81 12.24 21.78
CA GLU A 241 -5.23 12.41 23.18
C GLU A 241 -6.45 13.37 23.34
N ALA A 242 -6.73 14.18 22.31
CA ALA A 242 -8.03 14.79 22.09
C ALA A 242 -8.84 14.01 21.05
N ARG A 243 -10.06 13.55 21.38
CA ARG A 243 -11.05 13.28 20.33
C ARG A 243 -11.14 14.50 19.41
N GLY A 244 -10.72 14.37 18.16
CA GLY A 244 -10.97 15.35 17.10
C GLY A 244 -9.88 16.39 16.86
N ASN A 245 -8.74 15.98 16.29
CA ASN A 245 -7.89 16.91 15.55
C ASN A 245 -8.08 16.73 14.03
N ALA A 246 -8.99 17.51 13.44
CA ALA A 246 -9.25 17.51 12.00
C ALA A 246 -7.98 17.78 11.16
N VAL A 247 -6.97 18.45 11.72
CA VAL A 247 -5.67 18.68 11.05
C VAL A 247 -4.89 17.38 10.93
N GLU A 248 -4.91 16.52 11.95
CA GLU A 248 -4.24 15.22 11.92
C GLU A 248 -4.96 14.27 10.97
N THR A 249 -6.30 14.23 11.00
CA THR A 249 -7.09 13.45 10.05
C THR A 249 -6.88 13.92 8.61
N GLN A 250 -6.75 15.23 8.38
CA GLN A 250 -6.41 15.78 7.06
C GLN A 250 -5.01 15.38 6.60
N ALA A 251 -4.02 15.46 7.49
CA ALA A 251 -2.63 15.07 7.20
C ALA A 251 -2.56 13.56 6.91
N PHE A 252 -3.23 12.74 7.70
CA PHE A 252 -3.34 11.31 7.47
C PHE A 252 -4.03 10.99 6.15
N LEU A 253 -5.12 11.68 5.81
CA LEU A 253 -5.80 11.48 4.53
C LEU A 253 -4.88 11.79 3.34
N PHE A 254 -4.07 12.84 3.43
CA PHE A 254 -3.06 13.15 2.42
C PHE A 254 -2.05 12.00 2.29
N ASP A 255 -1.46 11.57 3.40
CA ASP A 255 -0.44 10.54 3.41
C ASP A 255 -1.00 9.19 2.92
N PHE A 256 -2.21 8.83 3.33
CA PHE A 256 -2.91 7.62 2.90
C PHE A 256 -3.13 7.59 1.38
N LEU A 257 -3.73 8.65 0.82
CA LEU A 257 -4.01 8.75 -0.62
C LEU A 257 -2.71 8.82 -1.45
N ASN A 258 -1.68 9.50 -0.93
CA ASN A 258 -0.39 9.59 -1.59
C ASN A 258 0.40 8.28 -1.51
N HIS A 259 0.29 7.53 -0.41
CA HIS A 259 0.91 6.20 -0.24
C HIS A 259 0.39 5.19 -1.25
N GLN A 260 -0.90 5.28 -1.64
CA GLN A 260 -1.44 4.44 -2.71
C GLN A 260 -0.75 4.69 -4.05
N ASN A 261 -0.14 5.88 -4.23
CA ASN A 261 0.53 6.32 -5.45
C ASN A 261 -0.32 6.08 -6.73
N ARG A 262 -1.63 6.24 -6.61
CA ARG A 262 -2.63 5.94 -7.65
C ARG A 262 -3.33 7.22 -8.08
N PHE A 263 -2.84 7.81 -9.16
CA PHE A 263 -3.47 8.94 -9.83
C PHE A 263 -4.01 8.52 -11.21
N PRO A 264 -5.10 9.12 -11.71
CA PRO A 264 -5.81 10.24 -11.12
C PRO A 264 -6.77 9.85 -9.99
N ILE A 265 -6.97 10.79 -9.06
CA ILE A 265 -7.97 10.71 -7.98
C ILE A 265 -9.07 11.75 -8.27
N TYR A 266 -10.33 11.41 -8.03
CA TYR A 266 -11.46 12.31 -8.22
C TYR A 266 -11.99 12.76 -6.86
N ALA A 267 -11.78 14.03 -6.52
CA ALA A 267 -12.31 14.63 -5.30
C ALA A 267 -13.69 15.22 -5.58
N THR A 268 -14.71 14.73 -4.87
CA THR A 268 -16.09 15.21 -4.97
C THR A 268 -16.51 15.89 -3.68
N PHE A 269 -16.94 17.14 -3.76
CA PHE A 269 -17.38 17.89 -2.58
C PHE A 269 -18.50 18.88 -2.83
N PHE A 270 -19.25 19.15 -1.77
CA PHE A 270 -20.32 20.13 -1.73
C PHE A 270 -19.78 21.56 -1.71
N ALA A 271 -20.51 22.48 -2.34
CA ALA A 271 -20.28 23.91 -2.25
C ALA A 271 -21.61 24.66 -2.22
N PHE A 272 -21.68 25.71 -1.41
CA PHE A 272 -22.83 26.61 -1.44
C PHE A 272 -22.81 27.46 -2.72
N LYS A 273 -24.01 27.89 -3.16
CA LYS A 273 -24.15 28.78 -4.33
C LYS A 273 -23.24 30.03 -4.28
N GLY A 274 -23.00 30.57 -3.08
CA GLY A 274 -22.10 31.72 -2.89
C GLY A 274 -20.63 31.42 -3.18
N GLU A 275 -20.22 30.16 -3.05
CA GLU A 275 -18.83 29.70 -3.17
C GLU A 275 -18.52 29.17 -4.58
N GLU A 276 -19.54 28.94 -5.42
CA GLU A 276 -19.36 28.37 -6.76
C GLU A 276 -18.36 29.18 -7.60
N LYS A 277 -18.48 30.51 -7.57
CA LYS A 277 -17.60 31.39 -8.34
C LYS A 277 -16.15 31.31 -7.87
N ASP A 278 -15.94 31.27 -6.56
CA ASP A 278 -14.61 31.26 -5.95
C ASP A 278 -13.94 29.90 -6.17
N ASN A 279 -14.69 28.80 -6.05
CA ASN A 279 -14.22 27.45 -6.37
C ASN A 279 -13.81 27.33 -7.84
N LYS A 280 -14.65 27.79 -8.79
CA LYS A 280 -14.33 27.78 -10.22
C LYS A 280 -13.09 28.62 -10.53
N ALA A 281 -12.95 29.79 -9.90
CA ALA A 281 -11.77 30.63 -10.05
C ALA A 281 -10.51 29.93 -9.53
N PHE A 282 -10.58 29.29 -8.36
CA PHE A 282 -9.49 28.52 -7.76
C PHE A 282 -9.02 27.38 -8.70
N PHE A 283 -9.92 26.53 -9.17
CA PHE A 283 -9.54 25.42 -10.06
C PHE A 283 -8.97 25.91 -11.39
N THR A 284 -9.53 26.99 -11.95
CA THR A 284 -9.02 27.58 -13.19
C THR A 284 -7.61 28.17 -13.00
N GLN A 285 -7.38 28.88 -11.89
CA GLN A 285 -6.08 29.43 -11.53
C GLN A 285 -5.01 28.34 -11.38
N HIS A 286 -5.38 27.19 -10.81
CA HIS A 286 -4.49 26.05 -10.60
C HIS A 286 -4.50 25.02 -11.74
N GLN A 287 -5.15 25.33 -12.87
CA GLN A 287 -5.24 24.47 -14.06
C GLN A 287 -5.79 23.06 -13.79
N MET A 288 -6.71 22.96 -12.83
CA MET A 288 -7.35 21.69 -12.46
C MET A 288 -8.57 21.42 -13.34
N SER A 289 -8.71 20.19 -13.81
CA SER A 289 -9.91 19.76 -14.53
C SER A 289 -11.04 19.48 -13.55
N PHE A 290 -12.22 20.06 -13.77
CA PHE A 290 -13.36 19.86 -12.89
C PHE A 290 -14.68 19.83 -13.63
N VAL A 291 -15.67 19.17 -13.03
CA VAL A 291 -17.08 19.23 -13.41
C VAL A 291 -17.87 19.81 -12.24
N SER A 292 -18.88 20.61 -12.53
CA SER A 292 -19.79 21.18 -11.53
C SER A 292 -21.22 20.83 -11.87
N HIS A 293 -22.01 20.46 -10.88
CA HIS A 293 -23.41 20.11 -11.05
C HIS A 293 -24.28 20.81 -10.00
N VAL A 294 -25.49 21.16 -10.41
CA VAL A 294 -26.50 21.78 -9.54
C VAL A 294 -27.49 20.70 -9.12
N LEU A 295 -27.61 20.52 -7.81
CA LEU A 295 -28.57 19.59 -7.22
C LEU A 295 -30.00 20.13 -7.34
N SER A 296 -30.96 19.22 -7.37
CA SER A 296 -32.36 19.59 -7.22
C SER A 296 -32.57 20.28 -5.87
N LYS A 297 -33.57 21.17 -5.76
CA LYS A 297 -33.81 21.96 -4.54
C LYS A 297 -34.07 21.05 -3.34
N GLN A 298 -33.03 20.75 -2.58
CA GLN A 298 -33.15 19.97 -1.36
C GLN A 298 -33.77 20.82 -0.26
N LYS A 299 -34.66 20.21 0.52
CA LYS A 299 -35.13 20.78 1.78
C LYS A 299 -34.06 20.50 2.83
N GLN A 300 -33.14 21.44 3.05
CA GLN A 300 -32.26 21.34 4.20
C GLN A 300 -33.06 21.70 5.47
N THR A 301 -32.96 20.82 6.47
CA THR A 301 -33.62 21.00 7.75
C THR A 301 -32.59 21.54 8.74
N ASP A 302 -32.49 22.86 8.85
CA ASP A 302 -31.57 23.47 9.80
C ASP A 302 -32.15 23.30 11.22
N GLY A 303 -31.42 22.65 12.14
CA GLY A 303 -31.74 22.77 13.57
C GLY A 303 -31.04 21.83 14.56
N TRP A 304 -30.18 22.42 15.40
CA TRP A 304 -29.83 21.91 16.74
C TRP A 304 -30.74 22.46 17.86
N LEU A 305 -31.69 23.36 17.55
CA LEU A 305 -32.55 24.03 18.54
C LEU A 305 -34.03 23.99 18.11
N ARG A 306 -34.83 23.14 18.77
CA ARG A 306 -36.32 23.08 18.98
C ARG A 306 -37.34 23.75 18.02
N ARG A 307 -36.96 24.31 16.87
CA ARG A 307 -37.81 24.80 15.78
C ARG A 307 -37.10 24.54 14.46
N LYS A 308 -37.35 23.37 13.86
CA LYS A 308 -36.90 23.01 12.51
C LYS A 308 -37.35 24.09 11.53
N ARG A 309 -36.42 24.87 10.97
CA ARG A 309 -36.70 25.80 9.86
C ARG A 309 -36.27 25.10 8.58
N THR A 310 -37.24 24.76 7.73
CA THR A 310 -36.94 24.18 6.41
C THR A 310 -36.56 25.31 5.47
N SER A 311 -35.31 25.35 5.00
CA SER A 311 -34.87 26.30 3.97
C SER A 311 -34.59 25.54 2.67
N THR A 312 -35.07 26.05 1.54
CA THR A 312 -34.73 25.51 0.22
C THR A 312 -33.54 26.30 -0.31
N ARG A 313 -32.35 25.72 -0.24
CA ARG A 313 -31.13 26.28 -0.83
C ARG A 313 -30.80 25.55 -2.12
N GLU A 314 -30.17 26.28 -3.04
CA GLU A 314 -29.59 25.69 -4.25
C GLU A 314 -28.17 25.28 -3.90
N SER A 315 -27.88 24.00 -4.13
CA SER A 315 -26.67 23.32 -3.70
C SER A 315 -25.89 22.84 -4.91
N HIS A 316 -24.57 22.98 -4.86
CA HIS A 316 -23.68 22.61 -5.94
C HIS A 316 -22.72 21.54 -5.44
N TYR A 317 -22.26 20.67 -6.33
CA TYR A 317 -21.07 19.88 -6.05
C TYR A 317 -20.08 20.01 -7.19
N PHE A 318 -18.83 19.80 -6.84
CA PHE A 318 -17.70 19.76 -7.76
C PHE A 318 -17.08 18.38 -7.72
N THR A 319 -16.68 17.87 -8.88
CA THR A 319 -15.76 16.75 -9.00
C THR A 319 -14.51 17.25 -9.69
N VAL A 320 -13.38 17.23 -8.98
CA VAL A 320 -12.08 17.70 -9.47
C VAL A 320 -11.18 16.49 -9.71
N LYS A 321 -10.56 16.45 -10.90
CA LYS A 321 -9.54 15.44 -11.24
C LYS A 321 -8.18 15.90 -10.70
N ILE A 322 -7.60 15.07 -9.84
CA ILE A 322 -6.30 15.26 -9.20
C ILE A 322 -5.31 14.35 -9.92
N GLU A 323 -4.32 14.94 -10.58
CA GLU A 323 -3.34 14.20 -11.40
C GLU A 323 -2.04 13.89 -10.63
N ASP A 324 -1.77 14.62 -9.56
CA ASP A 324 -0.54 14.47 -8.78
C ASP A 324 -0.70 14.89 -7.30
N THR A 325 0.34 14.61 -6.52
CA THR A 325 0.41 14.92 -5.09
C THR A 325 0.28 16.42 -4.77
N LYS A 326 0.73 17.33 -5.65
CA LYS A 326 0.62 18.77 -5.41
C LYS A 326 -0.83 19.23 -5.55
N MET A 327 -1.55 18.70 -6.54
CA MET A 327 -2.97 18.94 -6.70
C MET A 327 -3.76 18.39 -5.51
N LEU A 328 -3.38 17.22 -5.00
CA LEU A 328 -4.00 16.62 -3.80
C LEU A 328 -3.86 17.54 -2.59
N GLU A 329 -2.65 18.04 -2.32
CA GLU A 329 -2.38 18.97 -1.22
C GLU A 329 -3.22 20.25 -1.34
N LEU A 330 -3.33 20.81 -2.56
CA LEU A 330 -4.12 22.00 -2.83
C LEU A 330 -5.61 21.77 -2.58
N ILE A 331 -6.17 20.64 -3.03
CA ILE A 331 -7.59 20.32 -2.84
C ILE A 331 -7.92 20.08 -1.37
N LEU A 332 -7.06 19.38 -0.63
CA LEU A 332 -7.26 19.20 0.80
C LEU A 332 -7.25 20.56 1.53
N LYS A 333 -6.28 21.44 1.26
CA LYS A 333 -6.25 22.78 1.88
C LYS A 333 -7.48 23.63 1.53
N HIS A 334 -8.00 23.48 0.32
CA HIS A 334 -9.12 24.29 -0.18
C HIS A 334 -10.49 23.79 0.30
N ALA A 335 -10.71 22.46 0.32
CA ALA A 335 -12.04 21.87 0.46
C ALA A 335 -12.24 21.00 1.71
N TYR A 336 -11.20 20.67 2.48
CA TYR A 336 -11.35 19.75 3.63
C TYR A 336 -12.30 20.27 4.71
N GLY A 337 -12.36 21.58 4.92
CA GLY A 337 -13.31 22.20 5.84
C GLY A 337 -14.78 21.89 5.54
N VAL A 338 -15.11 21.44 4.32
CA VAL A 338 -16.46 20.96 3.96
C VAL A 338 -16.82 19.70 4.74
N GLY A 339 -15.89 18.74 4.87
CA GLY A 339 -16.10 17.54 5.67
C GLY A 339 -16.39 17.85 7.14
N MET A 340 -15.67 18.83 7.72
CA MET A 340 -15.92 19.30 9.09
C MET A 340 -17.32 19.87 9.34
N MET A 341 -18.04 20.25 8.29
CA MET A 341 -19.41 20.75 8.38
C MET A 341 -20.46 19.65 8.22
N ASN A 342 -20.05 18.37 8.23
CA ASN A 342 -20.86 17.21 7.87
C ASN A 342 -21.48 17.35 6.47
N GLU A 343 -20.76 18.01 5.56
CA GLU A 343 -21.14 18.07 4.15
C GLU A 343 -20.29 17.05 3.38
N LEU A 344 -20.83 16.59 2.25
CA LEU A 344 -20.16 15.59 1.42
C LEU A 344 -18.76 16.07 1.01
N PHE A 345 -17.73 15.34 1.45
CA PHE A 345 -16.39 15.37 0.87
C PHE A 345 -15.87 13.95 0.71
N MET A 346 -15.52 13.56 -0.51
CA MET A 346 -15.06 12.22 -0.82
C MET A 346 -13.99 12.19 -1.93
N PHE A 347 -13.23 11.11 -1.97
CA PHE A 347 -12.22 10.79 -2.97
C PHE A 347 -12.56 9.43 -3.59
N SER A 348 -12.40 9.30 -4.90
CA SER A 348 -12.67 8.07 -5.66
C SER A 348 -11.58 7.86 -6.71
N TYR A 349 -11.22 6.62 -6.99
CA TYR A 349 -10.34 6.29 -8.12
C TYR A 349 -11.08 6.12 -9.45
N SER A 350 -12.39 6.33 -9.45
CA SER A 350 -13.25 6.28 -10.63
C SER A 350 -13.89 7.63 -10.93
N ASP A 351 -13.91 8.01 -12.21
CA ASP A 351 -14.70 9.14 -12.73
C ASP A 351 -16.16 8.79 -12.98
N ARG A 352 -16.56 7.53 -12.75
CA ARG A 352 -17.88 6.99 -13.10
C ARG A 352 -18.93 7.18 -12.00
N LEU A 353 -18.69 8.07 -11.03
CA LEU A 353 -19.72 8.43 -10.06
C LEU A 353 -20.90 9.07 -10.79
N SER A 354 -22.03 8.39 -10.79
CA SER A 354 -23.23 8.85 -11.50
C SER A 354 -24.25 9.40 -10.52
N ILE A 355 -25.01 10.40 -10.96
CA ILE A 355 -26.19 10.86 -10.22
C ILE A 355 -27.44 10.33 -10.87
N GLN A 356 -28.22 9.60 -10.07
CA GLN A 356 -29.57 9.21 -10.42
C GLN A 356 -30.56 10.14 -9.75
N ARG A 357 -31.53 10.63 -10.53
CA ARG A 357 -32.63 11.43 -9.99
C ARG A 357 -33.84 10.56 -9.80
N GLU A 358 -34.26 10.43 -8.56
CA GLU A 358 -35.55 9.85 -8.27
C GLU A 358 -36.62 10.89 -8.63
N VAL A 359 -37.56 10.53 -9.51
CA VAL A 359 -38.60 11.43 -10.01
C VAL A 359 -39.98 10.83 -9.80
N GLU A 360 -40.84 11.57 -9.10
CA GLU A 360 -42.26 11.27 -9.02
C GLU A 360 -42.97 11.95 -10.20
N THR A 361 -43.57 11.15 -11.08
CA THR A 361 -44.40 11.68 -12.17
C THR A 361 -45.86 11.43 -11.87
N THR A 362 -46.59 12.50 -11.58
CA THR A 362 -48.05 12.51 -11.57
C THR A 362 -48.59 12.99 -12.91
N PHE A 363 -49.87 12.75 -13.21
CA PHE A 363 -50.53 13.17 -14.46
C PHE A 363 -50.39 14.67 -14.79
N ARG A 364 -50.03 15.53 -13.82
CA ARG A 364 -49.89 16.98 -14.01
C ARG A 364 -48.48 17.52 -13.80
N LYS A 365 -47.56 16.75 -13.22
CA LYS A 365 -46.23 17.26 -12.83
C LYS A 365 -45.24 16.13 -12.58
N THR A 366 -44.04 16.28 -13.13
CA THR A 366 -42.84 15.56 -12.69
C THR A 366 -42.13 16.37 -11.62
N ARG A 367 -41.82 15.74 -10.50
CA ARG A 367 -41.05 16.33 -9.39
C ARG A 367 -39.85 15.45 -9.10
N VAL A 368 -38.66 16.03 -9.03
CA VAL A 368 -37.48 15.35 -8.49
C VAL A 368 -37.67 15.20 -6.99
N LEU A 369 -37.63 13.97 -6.51
CA LEU A 369 -37.72 13.60 -5.10
C LEU A 369 -36.35 13.75 -4.43
N GLU A 370 -35.32 13.13 -5.01
CA GLU A 370 -33.95 13.11 -4.48
C GLU A 370 -32.91 12.89 -5.58
N ASP A 371 -31.69 13.41 -5.34
CA ASP A 371 -30.50 13.09 -6.13
C ASP A 371 -29.71 12.01 -5.35
N ARG A 372 -29.40 10.88 -6.01
CA ARG A 372 -28.64 9.75 -5.44
C ARG A 372 -27.28 9.63 -6.12
N PHE A 373 -26.21 9.51 -5.34
CA PHE A 373 -24.89 9.16 -5.86
C PHE A 373 -24.77 7.64 -5.95
N VAL A 374 -24.48 7.14 -7.15
CA VAL A 374 -24.30 5.71 -7.40
C VAL A 374 -22.84 5.40 -7.65
N TYR A 375 -22.28 4.50 -6.85
CA TYR A 375 -20.91 4.04 -6.96
C TYR A 375 -20.76 2.92 -8.01
N PRO A 376 -19.69 2.91 -8.82
CA PRO A 376 -19.38 1.78 -9.69
C PRO A 376 -18.90 0.56 -8.87
N GLU A 377 -19.07 -0.65 -9.41
CA GLU A 377 -18.65 -1.91 -8.77
C GLU A 377 -17.14 -2.01 -8.53
N GLU A 378 -16.31 -1.32 -9.31
CA GLU A 378 -14.84 -1.44 -9.24
C GLU A 378 -14.22 -0.14 -8.72
N THR A 379 -14.60 0.29 -7.53
CA THR A 379 -13.97 1.48 -6.94
C THR A 379 -13.74 1.36 -5.45
N THR A 380 -12.66 2.01 -5.01
CA THR A 380 -12.49 2.44 -3.63
C THR A 380 -12.92 3.90 -3.51
N VAL A 381 -13.65 4.22 -2.45
CA VAL A 381 -14.09 5.56 -2.10
C VAL A 381 -13.66 5.86 -0.67
N VAL A 382 -13.01 6.99 -0.48
CA VAL A 382 -12.71 7.53 0.85
C VAL A 382 -13.63 8.70 1.11
N ILE A 383 -14.37 8.64 2.19
CA ILE A 383 -15.36 9.61 2.62
C ILE A 383 -14.82 10.30 3.87
N VAL A 384 -14.76 11.62 3.84
CA VAL A 384 -14.55 12.40 5.06
C VAL A 384 -15.90 12.48 5.78
N GLY A 385 -15.93 12.03 7.04
CA GLY A 385 -17.08 12.18 7.93
C GLY A 385 -17.15 13.61 8.45
N ASP A 386 -17.20 13.79 9.77
CA ASP A 386 -17.21 15.10 10.44
C ASP A 386 -15.85 15.83 10.44
N GLY A 387 -14.97 15.47 9.51
CA GLY A 387 -13.58 15.95 9.45
C GLY A 387 -12.66 15.36 10.52
N THR A 388 -13.14 14.52 11.42
CA THR A 388 -12.29 13.82 12.41
C THR A 388 -12.19 12.32 12.13
N MET A 389 -13.19 11.77 11.45
CA MET A 389 -13.26 10.38 11.01
C MET A 389 -13.21 10.25 9.48
N LEU A 390 -12.73 9.09 9.01
CA LEU A 390 -12.75 8.70 7.60
C LEU A 390 -13.53 7.41 7.43
N TYR A 391 -14.36 7.33 6.39
CA TYR A 391 -14.96 6.08 5.96
C TYR A 391 -14.30 5.59 4.68
N LEU A 392 -13.78 4.38 4.67
CA LEU A 392 -13.19 3.72 3.52
C LEU A 392 -14.17 2.65 3.01
N LEU A 393 -14.73 2.87 1.82
CA LEU A 393 -15.64 1.94 1.15
C LEU A 393 -14.92 1.33 -0.05
N SER A 394 -14.91 0.01 -0.18
CA SER A 394 -14.20 -0.64 -1.29
C SER A 394 -14.76 -1.99 -1.68
N ASN A 395 -14.62 -2.28 -2.97
CA ASN A 395 -14.81 -3.59 -3.57
C ASN A 395 -13.51 -4.26 -3.99
N GLU A 396 -12.38 -3.59 -3.82
CA GLU A 396 -11.07 -4.09 -4.24
C GLU A 396 -10.58 -5.15 -3.24
N GLU A 397 -9.99 -6.23 -3.76
CA GLU A 397 -9.58 -7.39 -2.96
C GLU A 397 -8.54 -7.03 -1.87
N GLN A 398 -7.71 -6.02 -2.12
CA GLN A 398 -6.74 -5.53 -1.14
C GLN A 398 -7.38 -4.89 0.11
N PHE A 399 -8.66 -4.51 0.01
CA PHE A 399 -9.47 -3.99 1.12
C PHE A 399 -10.58 -4.98 1.53
N ALA A 400 -10.62 -6.18 0.93
CA ALA A 400 -11.63 -7.20 1.23
C ALA A 400 -11.25 -8.01 2.48
N TYR A 401 -12.25 -8.24 3.33
CA TYR A 401 -12.17 -9.13 4.50
C TYR A 401 -12.56 -10.57 4.13
N ASP A 402 -11.71 -11.55 4.45
CA ASP A 402 -12.08 -12.97 4.55
C ASP A 402 -11.55 -13.50 5.90
N LEU A 403 -12.42 -14.16 6.68
CA LEU A 403 -12.12 -14.82 7.97
C LEU A 403 -10.96 -15.83 7.90
N ARG A 404 -10.58 -16.26 6.69
CA ARG A 404 -9.45 -17.18 6.43
C ARG A 404 -8.15 -16.46 6.07
N THR A 405 -8.20 -15.16 5.82
CA THR A 405 -7.05 -14.32 5.48
C THR A 405 -6.84 -13.26 6.55
N ASP A 406 -5.59 -12.93 6.82
CA ASP A 406 -5.22 -11.86 7.74
C ASP A 406 -5.46 -10.49 7.09
N TRP A 407 -6.73 -10.13 6.92
CA TRP A 407 -7.15 -8.92 6.22
C TRP A 407 -6.63 -7.63 6.90
N ALA A 408 -6.40 -7.68 8.23
CA ALA A 408 -5.77 -6.60 8.97
C ALA A 408 -4.38 -6.32 8.42
N LYS A 409 -3.64 -7.37 8.05
CA LYS A 409 -2.36 -7.27 7.32
C LYS A 409 -2.54 -6.61 5.96
N ARG A 410 -3.51 -7.05 5.15
CA ARG A 410 -3.78 -6.43 3.83
C ARG A 410 -4.11 -4.94 3.96
N LEU A 411 -4.95 -4.56 4.92
CA LEU A 411 -5.28 -3.16 5.18
C LEU A 411 -4.02 -2.36 5.60
N ARG A 412 -3.16 -2.91 6.47
CA ARG A 412 -1.88 -2.28 6.86
C ARG A 412 -0.96 -2.00 5.68
N GLN A 413 -0.92 -2.88 4.68
CA GLN A 413 -0.13 -2.67 3.47
C GLN A 413 -0.60 -1.44 2.68
N GLN A 414 -1.89 -1.10 2.79
CA GLN A 414 -2.47 0.10 2.20
C GLN A 414 -2.29 1.34 3.10
N LEU A 415 -1.69 1.24 4.28
CA LEU A 415 -1.49 2.39 5.18
C LEU A 415 -0.06 2.95 5.06
N PRO A 416 0.13 4.26 5.32
CA PRO A 416 1.46 4.84 5.46
C PRO A 416 2.32 4.09 6.49
N SER A 417 3.63 4.01 6.24
CA SER A 417 4.56 3.21 7.08
C SER A 417 4.70 3.69 8.53
N ASP A 418 4.29 4.93 8.81
CA ASP A 418 4.25 5.56 10.13
C ASP A 418 2.89 5.37 10.84
N THR A 419 2.08 4.42 10.40
CA THR A 419 0.73 4.16 10.94
C THR A 419 0.63 2.75 11.53
N VAL A 420 -0.10 2.61 12.65
CA VAL A 420 -0.38 1.30 13.29
C VAL A 420 -1.87 1.18 13.59
N ILE A 421 -2.47 0.02 13.30
CA ILE A 421 -3.84 -0.29 13.72
C ILE A 421 -3.79 -0.75 15.17
N ARG A 422 -4.25 0.11 16.09
CA ARG A 422 -4.25 -0.14 17.54
C ARG A 422 -5.45 -0.99 17.98
N GLN A 423 -6.59 -0.77 17.34
CA GLN A 423 -7.81 -1.50 17.59
C GLN A 423 -8.53 -1.82 16.29
N LEU A 424 -9.13 -3.01 16.22
CA LEU A 424 -9.97 -3.41 15.12
C LEU A 424 -11.24 -4.10 15.63
N ASN A 425 -12.41 -3.63 15.22
CA ASN A 425 -13.72 -4.18 15.65
C ASN A 425 -13.84 -4.33 17.19
N GLY A 426 -13.19 -3.43 17.94
CA GLY A 426 -13.17 -3.46 19.40
C GLY A 426 -12.05 -4.32 20.00
N GLU A 427 -11.37 -5.15 19.22
CA GLU A 427 -10.23 -5.98 19.64
C GLU A 427 -8.93 -5.16 19.65
N TRP A 428 -8.16 -5.27 20.74
CA TRP A 428 -6.90 -4.55 20.90
C TRP A 428 -5.73 -5.38 20.38
N PHE A 429 -4.84 -4.74 19.63
CA PHE A 429 -3.62 -5.36 19.13
C PHE A 429 -2.46 -4.84 19.98
N ALA A 430 -1.77 -5.76 20.67
CA ALA A 430 -0.49 -5.46 21.28
C ALA A 430 0.53 -5.49 20.14
N ASP A 431 0.95 -4.29 19.71
CA ASP A 431 2.08 -4.03 18.80
C ASP A 431 2.43 -5.20 17.87
N LEU A 432 1.66 -5.34 16.79
CA LEU A 432 2.03 -6.10 15.60
C LEU A 432 2.53 -5.14 14.54
#